data_AF-A0A7M6DQ38-F1
#
_entry.id   AF-A0A7M6DQ38-F1
#
_cell.length_a   1.000
_cell.length_b   1.000
_cell.length_c   1.000
_cell.angle_alpha   90.00
_cell.angle_beta   90.00
_cell.angle_gamma   90.00
#
_symmetry.space_group_name_H-M   'P 1'
#
loop_
_entity.id
_entity.type
_entity.pdbx_description
1 polymer ?
#
loop_
_entity_poly.entity_id
_entity_poly.type
_entity_poly.pdbx_seq_one_letter_code
_entity_poly.pdbx_strand_id
1 'polypeptide(L)'
;MVWCFRSCRQKFNYIIRTLDDISELLRPIENVIRFHLIPAICDGRQCSDIERKILSFPIKMGGLGIINIEDEAKFQNETSRLATKVLVERIITQSNESIDPSQSKKMLKSLA
;
A
#
# COMPACT_ATOMS: atom_id res chain seq x y z
N MET A 1 10.64 23.04 -0.07
CA MET A 1 9.41 22.30 -0.41
C MET A 1 9.54 20.77 -0.37
N VAL A 2 10.64 20.16 -0.82
CA VAL A 2 10.83 18.68 -0.86
C VAL A 2 10.64 17.97 0.50
N TRP A 3 10.98 18.63 1.61
CA TRP A 3 10.89 18.06 2.95
C TRP A 3 9.45 17.87 3.46
N CYS A 4 8.51 18.74 3.07
CA CYS A 4 7.13 18.65 3.52
C CYS A 4 6.40 17.46 2.87
N PHE A 5 6.64 17.24 1.58
CA PHE A 5 6.09 16.09 0.85
C PHE A 5 6.56 14.75 1.42
N ARG A 6 7.85 14.66 1.81
CA ARG A 6 8.40 13.45 2.42
C ARG A 6 7.79 13.16 3.79
N SER A 7 7.55 14.19 4.60
CA SER A 7 6.91 14.04 5.92
C SER A 7 5.46 13.55 5.80
N CYS A 8 4.65 14.15 4.91
CA CYS A 8 3.26 13.71 4.68
C CYS A 8 3.20 12.27 4.18
N ARG A 9 4.08 11.89 3.24
CA ARG A 9 4.15 10.53 2.71
C ARG A 9 4.49 9.50 3.79
N GLN A 10 5.42 9.80 4.68
CA GLN A 10 5.78 8.89 5.77
C GLN A 10 4.64 8.70 6.76
N LYS A 11 3.95 9.78 7.15
CA LYS A 11 2.78 9.72 8.02
C LYS A 11 1.65 8.90 7.41
N PHE A 12 1.36 9.13 6.13
CA PHE A 12 0.37 8.36 5.39
C PHE A 12 0.73 6.87 5.32
N ASN A 13 1.99 6.55 4.96
CA ASN A 13 2.50 5.19 4.89
C ASN A 13 2.44 4.44 6.23
N TYR A 14 2.58 5.15 7.34
CA TYR A 14 2.42 4.59 8.67
C TYR A 14 0.95 4.24 8.93
N ILE A 15 0.05 5.21 8.73
CA ILE A 15 -1.41 5.04 8.94
C ILE A 15 -1.93 3.82 8.17
N ILE A 16 -1.62 3.71 6.87
CA ILE A 16 -2.10 2.60 6.03
C ILE A 16 -1.50 1.23 6.39
N ARG A 17 -0.36 1.20 7.09
CA ARG A 17 0.30 -0.06 7.49
C ARG A 17 -0.12 -0.55 8.87
N THR A 18 -0.59 0.34 9.73
CA THR A 18 -0.84 0.02 11.15
C THR A 18 -2.30 -0.07 11.52
N LEU A 19 -3.18 0.62 10.80
CA LEU A 19 -4.60 0.60 11.09
C LEU A 19 -5.30 -0.46 10.23
N ASP A 20 -6.07 -1.31 10.89
CA ASP A 20 -6.94 -2.29 10.24
C ASP A 20 -8.23 -1.59 9.75
N ASP A 21 -8.80 -2.10 8.65
CA ASP A 21 -10.12 -1.71 8.12
C ASP A 21 -10.34 -0.21 7.82
N ILE A 22 -9.27 0.51 7.46
CA ILE A 22 -9.38 1.94 7.10
C ILE A 22 -9.74 2.19 5.65
N SER A 23 -9.82 1.15 4.80
CA SER A 23 -10.03 1.32 3.36
C SER A 23 -11.28 2.11 3.04
N GLU A 24 -12.39 1.85 3.74
CA GLU A 24 -13.65 2.57 3.58
C GLU A 24 -13.51 4.07 3.90
N LEU A 25 -12.68 4.42 4.88
CA LEU A 25 -12.40 5.81 5.25
C LEU A 25 -11.53 6.54 4.21
N LEU A 26 -10.78 5.80 3.39
CA LEU A 26 -9.93 6.35 2.34
C LEU A 26 -10.66 6.51 1.00
N ARG A 27 -11.84 5.91 0.85
CA ARG A 27 -12.69 6.04 -0.35
C ARG A 27 -12.92 7.49 -0.81
N PRO A 28 -13.18 8.48 0.07
CA PRO A 28 -13.33 9.87 -0.37
C PRO A 28 -12.09 10.41 -1.09
N ILE A 29 -10.89 9.99 -0.67
CA ILE A 29 -9.63 10.41 -1.28
C ILE A 29 -9.49 9.75 -2.65
N GLU A 30 -9.79 8.45 -2.74
CA GLU A 30 -9.79 7.71 -4.01
C GLU A 30 -10.80 8.31 -5.00
N ASN A 31 -11.99 8.71 -4.54
CA ASN A 31 -12.98 9.40 -5.36
C ASN A 31 -12.44 10.73 -5.90
N VAL A 32 -11.73 11.53 -5.09
CA VAL A 32 -11.12 12.78 -5.58
C VAL A 32 -10.05 12.49 -6.63
N ILE A 33 -9.25 11.44 -6.44
CA ILE A 33 -8.27 11.02 -7.45
C ILE A 33 -8.98 10.62 -8.74
N ARG A 34 -10.03 9.81 -8.63
CA ARG A 34 -10.78 9.27 -9.76
C ARG A 34 -11.54 10.33 -10.55
N PHE A 35 -12.21 11.26 -9.88
CA PHE A 35 -13.13 12.20 -10.51
C PHE A 35 -12.55 13.60 -10.73
N HIS A 36 -11.46 13.96 -10.06
CA HIS A 36 -10.81 15.27 -10.24
C HIS A 36 -9.38 15.13 -10.79
N LEU A 37 -8.53 14.33 -10.16
CA LEU A 37 -7.11 14.27 -10.55
C LEU A 37 -6.91 13.59 -11.91
N ILE A 38 -7.47 12.39 -12.10
CA ILE A 38 -7.30 11.61 -13.32
C ILE A 38 -7.89 12.36 -14.53
N PRO A 39 -9.12 12.91 -14.48
CA PRO A 39 -9.65 13.70 -15.58
C PRO A 39 -8.81 14.95 -15.85
N ALA A 40 -8.27 15.62 -14.83
CA ALA A 40 -7.40 16.77 -15.04
C ALA A 40 -6.10 16.42 -15.79
N ILE A 41 -5.59 15.18 -15.64
CA ILE A 41 -4.41 14.69 -16.36
C ILE A 41 -4.78 14.16 -17.76
N CYS A 42 -6.01 13.68 -17.94
CA CYS A 42 -6.51 13.09 -19.19
C CYS A 42 -7.41 14.05 -19.99
N ASP A 43 -7.11 15.35 -20.00
CA ASP A 43 -7.82 16.39 -20.77
C ASP A 43 -9.36 16.41 -20.54
N GLY A 44 -9.77 16.19 -19.29
CA GLY A 44 -11.17 16.17 -18.87
C GLY A 44 -11.92 14.86 -19.15
N ARG A 45 -11.25 13.86 -19.73
CA ARG A 45 -11.87 12.55 -20.00
C ARG A 45 -12.06 11.75 -18.71
N GLN A 46 -13.28 11.26 -18.51
CA GLN A 46 -13.58 10.29 -17.46
C GLN A 46 -13.00 8.92 -17.82
N CYS A 47 -12.26 8.32 -16.90
CA CYS A 47 -11.70 6.98 -17.07
C CYS A 47 -12.69 5.91 -16.60
N SER A 48 -12.84 4.85 -17.40
CA SER A 48 -13.53 3.63 -17.01
C SER A 48 -12.79 2.89 -15.89
N ASP A 49 -13.44 1.94 -15.22
CA ASP A 49 -12.81 1.12 -14.16
C ASP A 49 -11.57 0.36 -14.67
N ILE A 50 -11.61 -0.11 -15.92
CA ILE A 50 -10.50 -0.82 -16.55
C ILE A 50 -9.32 0.13 -16.75
N GLU A 51 -9.58 1.33 -17.27
CA GLU A 51 -8.54 2.34 -17.45
C GLU A 51 -7.98 2.80 -16.11
N ARG A 52 -8.83 2.99 -15.09
CA ARG A 52 -8.40 3.31 -13.73
C ARG A 52 -7.42 2.26 -13.18
N LYS A 53 -7.69 0.98 -13.45
CA LYS A 53 -6.80 -0.13 -13.07
C LYS A 53 -5.47 -0.07 -13.84
N ILE A 54 -5.50 0.18 -15.14
CA ILE A 54 -4.28 0.36 -15.95
C ILE A 54 -3.44 1.53 -15.42
N LEU A 55 -4.06 2.67 -15.09
CA LEU A 55 -3.36 3.83 -14.56
C LEU A 55 -2.69 3.56 -13.20
N SER A 56 -3.20 2.59 -12.44
CA SER A 56 -2.59 2.17 -11.17
C SER A 56 -1.29 1.41 -11.33
N PHE A 57 -1.07 0.76 -12.48
CA PHE A 57 0.14 -0.01 -12.71
C PHE A 57 1.38 0.87 -12.82
N PRO A 58 2.56 0.35 -12.48
CA PRO A 58 3.81 1.08 -12.66
C PRO A 58 4.08 1.34 -14.14
N ILE A 59 4.91 2.35 -14.42
CA ILE A 59 5.30 2.74 -15.79
C ILE A 59 5.90 1.57 -16.59
N LYS A 60 6.61 0.66 -15.90
CA LYS A 60 7.17 -0.57 -16.51
C LYS A 60 6.10 -1.50 -17.11
N MET A 61 4.86 -1.40 -16.65
CA MET A 61 3.70 -2.17 -17.10
C MET A 61 2.71 -1.31 -17.91
N GLY A 62 3.14 -0.13 -18.38
CA GLY A 62 2.30 0.77 -19.19
C GLY A 62 1.28 1.59 -18.40
N GLY A 63 1.40 1.68 -17.07
CA GLY A 63 0.55 2.53 -16.23
C GLY A 63 1.21 3.84 -15.78
N LEU A 64 0.52 4.62 -14.94
CA LEU A 64 1.01 5.90 -14.40
C LEU A 64 1.53 5.80 -12.95
N GLY A 65 1.37 4.65 -12.30
CA GLY A 65 1.70 4.46 -10.90
C GLY A 65 0.76 5.20 -9.93
N ILE A 66 -0.43 5.59 -10.39
CA ILE A 66 -1.45 6.22 -9.54
C ILE A 66 -2.21 5.11 -8.83
N ILE A 67 -1.62 4.59 -7.75
CA ILE A 67 -2.17 3.48 -6.97
C ILE A 67 -3.62 3.73 -6.53
N ASN A 68 -4.40 2.66 -6.43
CA ASN A 68 -5.69 2.71 -5.73
C ASN A 68 -5.41 2.71 -4.23
N ILE A 69 -5.85 3.76 -3.54
CA ILE A 69 -5.55 3.92 -2.12
C ILE A 69 -6.27 2.85 -1.28
N GLU A 70 -7.49 2.48 -1.64
CA GLU A 70 -8.27 1.48 -0.88
C GLU A 70 -7.59 0.12 -0.91
N ASP A 71 -7.14 -0.30 -2.10
CA ASP A 71 -6.46 -1.58 -2.32
C ASP A 71 -5.06 -1.58 -1.69
N GLU A 72 -4.32 -0.49 -1.84
CA GLU A 72 -2.98 -0.35 -1.26
C GLU A 72 -3.03 -0.43 0.27
N ALA A 73 -4.03 0.18 0.90
CA ALA A 73 -4.17 0.13 2.35
C ALA A 73 -4.38 -1.31 2.85
N LYS A 74 -5.24 -2.10 2.19
CA LYS A 74 -5.45 -3.53 2.53
C LYS A 74 -4.15 -4.31 2.38
N PHE A 75 -3.53 -4.18 1.20
CA PHE A 75 -2.31 -4.90 0.87
C PHE A 75 -1.16 -4.59 1.85
N GLN A 76 -0.95 -3.32 2.18
CA GLN A 76 0.14 -2.90 3.06
C GLN A 76 -0.07 -3.31 4.52
N ASN A 77 -1.31 -3.23 5.01
CA ASN A 77 -1.67 -3.71 6.33
C ASN A 77 -1.45 -5.24 6.43
N GLU A 78 -1.99 -6.02 5.49
CA GLU A 78 -1.83 -7.47 5.45
C GLU A 78 -0.35 -7.87 5.36
N THR A 79 0.41 -7.22 4.48
CA THR A 79 1.85 -7.44 4.35
C THR A 79 2.58 -7.16 5.67
N SER A 80 2.21 -6.08 6.37
CA SER A 80 2.79 -5.74 7.67
C SER A 80 2.48 -6.83 8.71
N ARG A 81 1.22 -7.27 8.81
CA ARG A 81 0.80 -8.34 9.72
C ARG A 81 1.55 -9.64 9.43
N LEU A 82 1.67 -10.04 8.17
CA LEU A 82 2.42 -11.22 7.75
C LEU A 82 3.91 -11.12 8.10
N ALA A 83 4.53 -9.97 7.87
CA ALA A 83 5.94 -9.73 8.22
C ALA A 83 6.18 -9.84 9.72
N THR A 84 5.23 -9.36 10.55
CA THR A 84 5.34 -9.44 12.01
C THR A 84 4.90 -10.78 12.60
N LYS A 85 4.25 -11.66 11.84
CA LYS A 85 3.67 -12.92 12.35
C LYS A 85 4.71 -13.78 13.07
N VAL A 86 5.88 -13.97 12.47
CA VAL A 86 6.98 -14.76 13.07
C VAL A 86 7.45 -14.14 14.39
N LEU A 87 7.48 -12.80 14.48
CA LEU A 87 7.85 -12.11 15.71
C LEU A 87 6.79 -12.32 16.79
N VAL A 88 5.50 -12.20 16.44
CA VAL A 88 4.39 -12.42 17.37
C VAL A 88 4.43 -13.84 17.94
N GLU A 89 4.61 -14.86 17.09
CA GLU A 89 4.71 -16.26 17.51
C GLU A 89 5.91 -16.50 18.45
N ARG A 90 7.05 -15.86 18.20
CA ARG A 90 8.22 -15.93 19.07
C ARG A 90 8.02 -15.23 20.40
N ILE A 91 7.37 -14.08 20.41
CA ILE A 91 7.00 -13.37 21.63
C ILE A 91 6.06 -14.24 22.47
N ILE A 92 5.11 -14.95 21.85
CA ILE A 92 4.21 -15.85 22.58
C ILE A 92 4.96 -17.07 23.14
N THR A 93 5.87 -17.66 22.36
CA THR A 93 6.65 -18.84 22.79
C THR A 93 7.83 -18.51 23.71
N GLN A 94 8.17 -17.22 23.88
CA GLN A 94 9.30 -16.72 24.69
C GLN A 94 10.63 -17.42 24.36
N SER A 95 10.89 -17.70 23.08
CA SER A 95 12.12 -18.35 22.64
C SER A 95 13.28 -17.36 22.49
N ASN A 96 14.45 -17.70 23.03
CA ASN A 96 15.66 -16.88 23.00
C ASN A 96 16.55 -17.11 21.75
N GLU A 97 16.07 -17.87 20.77
CA GLU A 97 16.83 -18.17 19.55
C GLU A 97 16.89 -16.96 18.62
N SER A 98 18.09 -16.65 18.10
CA SER A 98 18.28 -15.55 17.15
C SER A 98 17.53 -15.82 15.82
N ILE A 99 16.88 -14.80 15.27
CA ILE A 99 16.20 -14.89 13.97
C ILE A 99 17.24 -14.75 12.84
N ASP A 100 17.35 -15.74 11.96
CA ASP A 100 18.10 -15.58 10.70
C ASP A 100 17.25 -14.76 9.70
N PRO A 101 17.67 -13.53 9.34
CA PRO A 101 16.94 -12.65 8.42
C PRO A 101 16.78 -13.24 7.00
N SER A 102 17.59 -14.25 6.65
CA SER A 102 17.51 -14.96 5.38
C SER A 102 16.22 -15.76 5.24
N GLN A 103 15.78 -16.39 6.33
CA GLN A 103 14.60 -17.27 6.35
C GLN A 103 13.31 -16.45 6.30
N SER A 104 13.25 -15.35 7.06
CA SER A 104 12.11 -14.43 7.07
C SER A 104 11.83 -13.84 5.69
N LYS A 105 12.89 -13.48 4.94
CA LYS A 105 12.77 -12.98 3.56
C LYS A 105 12.27 -14.04 2.57
N LYS A 106 12.64 -15.31 2.75
CA LYS A 106 12.15 -16.41 1.90
C LYS A 106 10.65 -16.66 2.12
N MET A 107 10.20 -16.66 3.37
CA MET A 107 8.78 -16.85 3.70
C MET A 107 7.89 -15.71 3.16
N LEU A 108 8.38 -14.47 3.19
CA LEU A 108 7.65 -13.33 2.61
C LEU A 108 7.58 -13.39 1.07
N LYS A 109 8.61 -13.91 0.40
CA LYS A 109 8.62 -14.06 -1.06
C LYS A 109 7.78 -15.23 -1.57
N SER A 110 7.52 -16.25 -0.76
CA SER A 110 6.67 -17.38 -1.15
C SER A 110 5.17 -17.08 -1.06
N LEU A 111 4.80 -15.93 -0.47
CA LEU A 111 3.42 -15.51 -0.24
C LEU A 111 2.98 -14.32 -1.10
N ALA A 112 3.91 -13.72 -1.86
CA ALA A 112 3.69 -12.61 -2.78
C ALA A 112 3.80 -13.08 -4.23
#